data_AF-A0A2Z6RZR7-F1
#
_entry.id   AF-A0A2Z6RZR7-F1
#
_cell.length_a   1.000
_cell.length_b   1.000
_cell.length_c   1.000
_cell.angle_alpha   90.00
_cell.angle_beta   90.00
_cell.angle_gamma   90.00
#
_symmetry.space_group_name_H-M   'P 1'
#
loop_
_entity.id
_entity.type
_entity.pdbx_description
1 polymer ?
#
loop_
_entity_poly.entity_id
_entity_poly.type
_entity_poly.pdbx_seq_one_letter_code
_entity_poly.pdbx_strand_id
1 'polypeptide(L)'
;MHRLFSHSLAPNKTYLPTSHRLTFPYTSSVIKASTAKDMFQVSDQLDEFLEKCVYKEKRITFKLLREIEKKNFLNEIEKKEKDHKIEIANKDKELAIKIGRLNLNYLRLKGAIHLKGVFEQWELFHLSSFEGNRETKWTKYLSEHKVVLDIFRNYWSQPSKIDISHVVTEIKCFHKWLSERIHDAHVVGDYVEWHQDTLTPVRNKISKYICKDLNIEYRIVGEEIETTTGEVTQTNTITGDV
;
A
#
# COMPACT_ATOMS: atom_id res chain seq x y z
N MET A 1 20.44 -11.14 22.08
CA MET A 1 19.61 -11.30 23.30
C MET A 1 19.65 -12.77 23.72
N HIS A 2 20.32 -13.08 24.83
CA HIS A 2 20.36 -14.41 25.42
C HIS A 2 19.06 -14.67 26.19
N ARG A 3 18.26 -15.65 25.77
CA ARG A 3 17.22 -16.26 26.63
C ARG A 3 17.53 -17.74 26.77
N LEU A 4 18.20 -18.07 27.87
CA LEU A 4 18.42 -19.45 28.33
C LEU A 4 17.11 -19.95 28.94
N PHE A 5 16.53 -21.01 28.37
CA PHE A 5 15.49 -21.79 29.05
C PHE A 5 16.12 -22.45 30.28
N SER A 6 15.71 -22.00 31.47
CA SER A 6 16.09 -22.60 32.74
C SER A 6 14.86 -23.29 33.34
N HIS A 7 14.69 -24.58 33.05
CA HIS A 7 13.76 -25.40 33.82
C HIS A 7 14.49 -25.93 35.06
N SER A 8 14.19 -25.31 36.20
CA SER A 8 14.51 -25.81 37.54
C SER A 8 13.51 -26.91 37.91
N LEU A 9 13.96 -28.16 37.95
CA LEU A 9 13.24 -29.24 38.62
C LEU A 9 13.94 -29.53 39.94
N ALA A 10 13.30 -29.18 41.05
CA ALA A 10 13.64 -29.69 42.39
C ALA A 10 12.44 -29.50 43.33
N PRO A 11 12.27 -30.30 44.41
CA PRO A 11 12.90 -31.59 44.72
C PRO A 11 11.88 -32.67 45.12
N ASN A 12 12.05 -33.91 44.66
CA ASN A 12 11.67 -35.05 45.48
C ASN A 12 12.76 -36.12 45.40
N LYS A 13 13.20 -36.53 46.59
CA LYS A 13 14.46 -37.21 46.87
C LYS A 13 14.43 -38.67 46.39
N THR A 14 15.27 -39.01 45.43
CA THR A 14 16.07 -40.26 45.44
C THR A 14 17.19 -40.16 44.41
N TYR A 15 18.43 -40.11 44.90
CA TYR A 15 19.70 -40.38 44.22
C TYR A 15 19.74 -40.17 42.70
N LEU A 16 19.80 -38.92 42.25
CA LEU A 16 20.32 -38.57 40.93
C LEU A 16 21.71 -37.96 41.11
N PRO A 17 22.71 -38.31 40.26
CA PRO A 17 24.00 -37.65 40.29
C PRO A 17 23.81 -36.15 40.02
N THR A 18 24.53 -35.36 40.80
CA THR A 18 24.55 -33.91 40.82
C THR A 18 24.53 -33.31 39.42
N SER A 19 23.58 -32.39 39.22
CA SER A 19 23.36 -31.52 38.07
C SER A 19 24.59 -31.23 37.19
N HIS A 20 24.81 -32.05 36.17
CA HIS A 20 25.43 -31.55 34.96
C HIS A 20 24.36 -30.72 34.23
N ARG A 21 24.44 -29.39 34.38
CA ARG A 21 23.78 -28.48 33.46
C ARG A 21 24.13 -28.95 32.04
N LEU A 22 23.13 -29.33 31.25
CA LEU A 22 23.25 -29.43 29.80
C LEU A 22 23.44 -28.00 29.27
N THR A 23 24.65 -27.48 29.41
CA THR A 23 25.11 -26.36 28.61
C THR A 23 25.39 -26.92 27.23
N PHE A 24 24.44 -26.73 26.32
CA PHE A 24 24.75 -26.87 24.90
C PHE A 24 25.88 -25.88 24.58
N PRO A 25 27.05 -26.35 24.12
CA PRO A 25 28.06 -25.45 23.61
C PRO A 25 27.49 -24.86 22.32
N TYR A 26 26.86 -23.69 22.42
CA TYR A 26 26.69 -22.79 21.29
C TYR A 26 28.10 -22.34 20.90
N THR A 27 28.75 -23.11 20.04
CA THR A 27 29.98 -22.65 19.39
C THR A 27 29.58 -21.47 18.52
N SER A 28 30.28 -20.35 18.67
CA SER A 28 30.02 -19.09 17.97
C SER A 28 30.05 -19.24 16.43
N SER A 29 30.55 -20.36 15.91
CA SER A 29 30.51 -20.75 14.50
C SER A 29 29.11 -21.13 13.99
N VAL A 30 28.16 -21.52 14.85
CA VAL A 30 26.79 -21.94 14.45
C VAL A 30 25.85 -20.74 14.23
N ILE A 31 26.24 -19.54 14.69
CA ILE A 31 25.42 -18.31 14.58
C ILE A 31 25.42 -17.73 13.14
N LYS A 32 26.16 -18.35 12.20
CA LYS A 32 26.18 -17.93 10.78
C LYS A 32 25.24 -18.74 9.86
N ALA A 33 24.29 -19.50 10.39
CA ALA A 33 23.23 -20.05 9.56
C ALA A 33 22.28 -18.90 9.14
N SER A 34 22.54 -18.32 7.97
CA SER A 34 21.72 -17.24 7.39
C SER A 34 20.63 -17.77 6.46
N THR A 35 20.55 -19.09 6.25
CA THR A 35 19.60 -19.73 5.35
C THR A 35 19.00 -21.01 5.93
N ALA A 36 17.80 -21.37 5.49
CA ALA A 36 17.11 -22.60 5.91
C ALA A 36 17.94 -23.87 5.65
N LYS A 37 18.81 -23.86 4.63
CA LYS A 37 19.67 -24.98 4.24
C LYS A 37 20.77 -25.27 5.28
N ASP A 38 21.36 -24.22 5.84
CA ASP A 38 22.37 -24.34 6.90
C ASP A 38 21.75 -24.87 8.21
N MET A 39 20.47 -24.54 8.46
CA MET A 39 19.72 -25.02 9.62
C MET A 39 19.44 -26.53 9.55
N PHE A 40 19.02 -27.07 8.40
CA PHE A 40 18.78 -28.51 8.27
C PHE A 40 20.06 -29.31 8.54
N GLN A 41 21.20 -28.83 8.03
CA GLN A 41 22.49 -29.48 8.24
C GLN A 41 22.94 -29.46 9.72
N VAL A 42 22.83 -28.31 10.39
CA VAL A 42 23.12 -28.19 11.84
C VAL A 42 22.13 -29.00 12.67
N SER A 43 20.87 -29.05 12.23
CA SER A 43 19.83 -29.82 12.91
C SER A 43 20.16 -31.32 12.88
N ASP A 44 20.52 -31.86 11.72
CA ASP A 44 20.82 -33.28 11.56
C ASP A 44 22.03 -33.69 12.40
N GLN A 45 23.08 -32.85 12.44
CA GLN A 45 24.25 -33.07 13.28
C GLN A 45 23.91 -33.11 14.78
N LEU A 46 23.05 -32.20 15.22
CA LEU A 46 22.64 -32.14 16.62
C LEU A 46 21.64 -33.27 16.93
N ASP A 47 20.83 -33.74 15.97
CA ASP A 47 19.96 -34.92 16.14
C ASP A 47 20.80 -36.20 16.30
N GLU A 48 21.85 -36.35 15.50
CA GLU A 48 22.83 -37.44 15.62
C GLU A 48 23.58 -37.42 16.96
N PHE A 49 23.96 -36.23 17.43
CA PHE A 49 24.60 -36.05 18.74
C PHE A 49 23.68 -36.46 19.89
N LEU A 50 22.41 -36.01 19.88
CA LEU A 50 21.44 -36.37 20.92
C LEU A 50 21.12 -37.86 20.90
N GLU A 51 21.09 -38.50 19.74
CA GLU A 51 20.86 -39.94 19.66
C GLU A 51 22.00 -40.76 20.28
N LYS A 52 23.23 -40.24 20.26
CA LYS A 52 24.40 -40.85 20.92
C LYS A 52 24.48 -40.54 22.42
N CYS A 53 24.06 -39.35 22.84
CA CYS A 53 24.30 -38.85 24.20
C CYS A 53 23.09 -38.92 25.16
N VAL A 54 21.88 -39.15 24.66
CA VAL A 54 20.66 -39.21 25.50
C VAL A 54 20.28 -40.67 25.82
N TYR A 55 19.98 -40.93 27.11
CA TYR A 55 19.43 -42.20 27.58
C TYR A 55 18.23 -42.64 26.74
N LYS A 56 18.19 -43.91 26.33
CA LYS A 56 17.19 -44.45 25.40
C LYS A 56 15.75 -44.07 25.78
N GLU A 57 15.42 -44.14 27.06
CA GLU A 57 14.10 -43.85 27.63
C GLU A 57 13.67 -42.38 27.48
N LYS A 58 14.62 -41.44 27.37
CA LYS A 58 14.33 -40.00 27.26
C LYS A 58 14.39 -39.46 25.83
N ARG A 59 14.81 -40.29 24.86
CA ARG A 59 14.94 -39.88 23.44
C ARG A 59 13.63 -39.41 22.84
N ILE A 60 12.51 -40.05 23.21
CA ILE A 60 11.18 -39.69 22.69
C ILE A 60 10.81 -38.26 23.09
N THR A 61 11.02 -37.92 24.37
CA THR A 61 10.75 -36.57 24.88
C THR A 61 11.64 -35.51 24.23
N PHE A 62 12.92 -35.81 24.02
CA PHE A 62 13.83 -34.89 23.33
C PHE A 62 13.48 -34.71 21.85
N LYS A 63 13.09 -35.77 21.13
CA LYS A 63 12.60 -35.68 19.74
C LYS A 63 11.38 -34.76 19.64
N LEU A 64 10.42 -34.89 20.57
CA LEU A 64 9.24 -34.03 20.60
C LEU A 64 9.59 -32.55 20.85
N LEU A 65 10.46 -32.27 21.82
CA LEU A 65 10.92 -30.89 22.09
C LEU A 65 11.64 -30.30 20.87
N ARG A 66 12.42 -31.12 20.17
CA ARG A 66 13.13 -30.75 18.95
C ARG A 66 12.18 -30.36 17.82
N GLU A 67 11.14 -31.15 17.60
CA GLU A 67 10.12 -30.87 16.57
C GLU A 67 9.38 -29.56 16.86
N ILE A 68 9.05 -29.31 18.13
CA ILE A 68 8.42 -28.05 18.56
C ILE A 68 9.36 -26.86 18.31
N GLU A 69 10.64 -26.98 18.63
CA GLU A 69 11.64 -25.95 18.39
C GLU A 69 11.82 -25.65 16.90
N LYS A 70 11.96 -26.68 16.06
CA LYS A 70 12.04 -26.54 14.60
C LYS A 70 10.83 -25.78 14.06
N LYS A 71 9.62 -26.15 14.50
CA LYS A 71 8.37 -25.52 14.08
C LYS A 71 8.30 -24.05 14.50
N ASN A 72 8.68 -23.73 15.74
CA ASN A 72 8.68 -22.35 16.24
C ASN A 72 9.67 -21.46 15.48
N PHE A 73 10.85 -21.98 15.16
CA PHE A 73 11.87 -21.24 14.43
C PHE A 73 11.46 -20.96 12.98
N LEU A 74 10.87 -21.94 12.28
CA LEU A 74 10.32 -21.74 10.93
C LEU A 74 9.23 -20.65 10.92
N ASN A 75 8.33 -20.67 11.91
CA ASN A 75 7.31 -19.62 12.06
C ASN A 75 7.95 -18.23 12.29
N GLU A 76 9.06 -18.15 13.03
CA GLU A 76 9.77 -16.89 13.26
C GLU A 76 10.46 -16.36 11.99
N ILE A 77 11.04 -17.24 11.17
CA ILE A 77 11.57 -16.89 9.85
C ILE A 77 10.45 -16.36 8.95
N GLU A 78 9.36 -17.10 8.83
CA GLU A 78 8.22 -16.70 7.98
C GLU A 78 7.66 -15.34 8.43
N LYS A 79 7.56 -15.11 9.74
CA LYS A 79 7.15 -13.82 10.28
C LYS A 79 8.13 -12.70 9.91
N LYS A 80 9.43 -12.90 10.09
CA LYS A 80 10.46 -11.91 9.71
C LYS A 80 10.46 -11.62 8.21
N GLU A 81 10.27 -12.62 7.36
CA GLU A 81 10.16 -12.43 5.92
C GLU A 81 8.91 -11.61 5.54
N LYS A 82 7.77 -11.88 6.18
CA LYS A 82 6.55 -11.08 6.00
C LYS A 82 6.75 -9.64 6.46
N ASP A 83 7.31 -9.44 7.65
CA ASP A 83 7.59 -8.12 8.20
C ASP A 83 8.57 -7.33 7.30
N HIS A 84 9.61 -7.99 6.77
CA HIS A 84 10.56 -7.36 5.86
C HIS A 84 9.94 -6.99 4.50
N LYS A 85 9.07 -7.84 3.94
CA LYS A 85 8.30 -7.51 2.72
C LYS A 85 7.42 -6.27 2.93
N ILE A 86 6.76 -6.16 4.08
CA ILE A 86 5.95 -4.99 4.44
C ILE A 86 6.83 -3.74 4.54
N GLU A 87 8.01 -3.85 5.16
CA GLU A 87 8.95 -2.73 5.28
C GLU A 87 9.43 -2.23 3.92
N ILE A 88 9.79 -3.13 3.00
CA ILE A 88 10.18 -2.79 1.63
C ILE A 88 9.03 -2.07 0.92
N ALA A 89 7.81 -2.64 0.96
CA ALA A 89 6.64 -2.04 0.32
C ALA A 89 6.34 -0.62 0.85
N ASN A 90 6.52 -0.39 2.15
CA ASN A 90 6.36 0.94 2.74
C ASN A 90 7.42 1.93 2.24
N LYS A 91 8.69 1.52 2.13
CA LYS A 91 9.78 2.35 1.60
C LYS A 91 9.56 2.68 0.12
N ASP A 92 9.11 1.72 -0.68
CA ASP A 92 8.81 1.92 -2.10
C ASP A 92 7.65 2.90 -2.28
N LYS A 93 6.60 2.79 -1.45
CA LYS A 93 5.49 3.74 -1.44
C LYS A 93 5.95 5.15 -1.06
N GLU A 94 6.80 5.28 -0.03
CA GLU A 94 7.35 6.57 0.38
C GLU A 94 8.22 7.19 -0.73
N LEU A 95 9.03 6.39 -1.41
CA LEU A 95 9.85 6.82 -2.53
C LEU A 95 8.98 7.29 -3.71
N ALA A 96 7.93 6.54 -4.06
CA ALA A 96 6.96 6.94 -5.08
C ALA A 96 6.30 8.28 -4.75
N ILE A 97 5.94 8.51 -3.47
CA ILE A 97 5.40 9.79 -3.00
C ILE A 97 6.42 10.93 -3.15
N LYS A 98 7.69 10.69 -2.80
CA LYS A 98 8.76 11.70 -2.97
C LYS A 98 9.00 12.02 -4.44
N ILE A 99 9.11 11.00 -5.29
CA ILE A 99 9.31 11.16 -6.73
C ILE A 99 8.15 11.92 -7.36
N GLY A 100 6.90 11.56 -7.04
CA GLY A 100 5.77 12.24 -7.65
C GLY A 100 5.64 13.69 -7.21
N ARG A 101 5.99 14.03 -5.95
CA ARG A 101 6.06 15.42 -5.49
C ARG A 101 7.14 16.21 -6.23
N LEU A 102 8.31 15.61 -6.43
CA LEU A 102 9.39 16.22 -7.22
C LEU A 102 8.96 16.44 -8.66
N ASN A 103 8.27 15.48 -9.28
CA ASN A 103 7.74 15.62 -10.64
C ASN A 103 6.70 16.73 -10.73
N LEU A 104 5.77 16.83 -9.77
CA LEU A 104 4.80 17.94 -9.73
C LEU A 104 5.50 19.28 -9.59
N ASN A 105 6.50 19.39 -8.70
CA ASN A 105 7.29 20.61 -8.55
C ASN A 105 8.09 20.93 -9.81
N TYR A 106 8.63 19.92 -10.50
CA TYR A 106 9.32 20.11 -11.76
C TYR A 106 8.37 20.60 -12.87
N LEU A 107 7.18 20.00 -12.99
CA LEU A 107 6.15 20.43 -13.92
C LEU A 107 5.65 21.85 -13.62
N ARG A 108 5.53 22.21 -12.33
CA ARG A 108 5.26 23.58 -11.86
C ARG A 108 6.35 24.55 -12.32
N LEU A 109 7.61 24.26 -12.00
CA LEU A 109 8.76 25.10 -12.35
C LEU A 109 8.93 25.28 -13.86
N LYS A 110 8.56 24.27 -14.65
CA LYS A 110 8.60 24.36 -16.11
C LYS A 110 7.45 25.17 -16.71
N GLY A 111 6.43 25.54 -15.93
CA GLY A 111 5.16 26.00 -16.47
C GLY A 111 4.67 25.00 -17.52
N ALA A 112 4.48 23.74 -17.12
CA ALA A 112 4.07 22.65 -18.03
C ALA A 112 3.04 21.69 -17.41
N ILE A 113 2.31 22.11 -16.38
CA ILE A 113 1.34 21.22 -15.72
C ILE A 113 0.11 21.05 -16.62
N HIS A 114 0.12 19.98 -17.42
CA HIS A 114 -1.04 19.55 -18.18
C HIS A 114 -1.79 18.43 -17.45
N LEU A 115 -3.07 18.26 -17.77
CA LEU A 115 -3.98 17.32 -17.07
C LEU A 115 -3.48 15.87 -17.07
N LYS A 116 -2.78 15.41 -18.13
CA LYS A 116 -2.11 14.09 -18.10
C LYS A 116 -1.01 13.99 -17.06
N GLY A 117 -0.17 15.01 -16.90
CA GLY A 117 0.92 14.95 -15.94
C GLY A 117 0.35 14.76 -14.54
N VAL A 118 -0.71 15.52 -14.22
CA VAL A 118 -1.49 15.34 -12.99
C VAL A 118 -2.04 13.91 -12.87
N PHE A 119 -2.67 13.39 -13.92
CA PHE A 119 -3.24 12.04 -13.93
C PHE A 119 -2.17 10.96 -13.69
N GLU A 120 -1.03 11.07 -14.37
CA GLU A 120 0.10 10.13 -14.22
C GLU A 120 0.72 10.20 -12.83
N GLN A 121 0.82 11.39 -12.23
CA GLN A 121 1.29 11.51 -10.84
C GLN A 121 0.29 10.91 -9.85
N TRP A 122 -1.01 11.10 -10.08
CA TRP A 122 -2.04 10.44 -9.27
C TRP A 122 -1.91 8.92 -9.38
N GLU A 123 -1.80 8.37 -10.59
CA GLU A 123 -1.57 6.94 -10.78
C GLU A 123 -0.30 6.47 -10.07
N LEU A 124 0.78 7.24 -10.11
CA LEU A 124 2.02 6.88 -9.42
C LEU A 124 1.84 6.82 -7.89
N PHE A 125 1.13 7.78 -7.29
CA PHE A 125 0.91 7.80 -5.85
C PHE A 125 -0.01 6.70 -5.36
N HIS A 126 -1.09 6.43 -6.10
CA HIS A 126 -2.16 5.56 -5.64
C HIS A 126 -2.02 4.12 -6.16
N LEU A 127 -1.38 3.92 -7.31
CA LEU A 127 -1.30 2.62 -7.99
C LEU A 127 0.09 1.97 -7.93
N SER A 128 1.11 2.63 -7.37
CA SER A 128 2.49 2.11 -7.31
C SER A 128 2.60 0.78 -6.58
N SER A 129 1.82 0.56 -5.53
CA SER A 129 1.80 -0.69 -4.75
C SER A 129 1.11 -1.86 -5.46
N PHE A 130 0.51 -1.65 -6.63
CA PHE A 130 -0.21 -2.69 -7.36
C PHE A 130 0.62 -3.23 -8.52
N GLU A 131 0.73 -4.56 -8.58
CA GLU A 131 1.36 -5.26 -9.69
C GLU A 131 0.39 -5.49 -10.86
N GLY A 132 0.92 -5.40 -12.08
CA GLY A 132 0.21 -5.65 -13.33
C GLY A 132 0.23 -4.46 -14.29
N ASN A 133 -0.49 -4.61 -15.41
CA ASN A 133 -0.73 -3.51 -16.34
C ASN A 133 -1.70 -2.48 -15.72
N ARG A 134 -1.82 -1.30 -16.33
CA ARG A 134 -2.66 -0.19 -15.83
C ARG A 134 -4.09 -0.62 -15.50
N GLU A 135 -4.72 -1.43 -16.37
CA GLU A 135 -6.07 -1.94 -16.17
C GLU A 135 -6.17 -2.81 -14.92
N THR A 136 -5.24 -3.75 -14.75
CA THR A 136 -5.16 -4.59 -13.54
C THR A 136 -4.93 -3.75 -12.29
N LYS A 137 -4.06 -2.74 -12.34
CA LYS A 137 -3.78 -1.85 -11.20
C LYS A 137 -5.01 -1.08 -10.76
N TRP A 138 -5.74 -0.47 -11.68
CA TRP A 138 -6.98 0.25 -11.38
C TRP A 138 -8.06 -0.67 -10.82
N THR A 139 -8.25 -1.85 -11.41
CA THR A 139 -9.22 -2.84 -10.94
C THR A 139 -8.92 -3.26 -9.49
N LYS A 140 -7.66 -3.56 -9.17
CA LYS A 140 -7.25 -3.89 -7.80
C LYS A 140 -7.45 -2.71 -6.85
N TYR A 141 -7.01 -1.52 -7.25
CA TYR A 141 -7.14 -0.31 -6.44
C TYR A 141 -8.60 -0.02 -6.06
N LEU A 142 -9.51 -0.01 -7.04
CA LEU A 142 -10.94 0.25 -6.81
C LEU A 142 -11.64 -0.87 -6.02
N SER A 143 -11.12 -2.10 -6.11
CA SER A 143 -11.64 -3.22 -5.29
C SER A 143 -11.28 -3.05 -3.80
N GLU A 144 -10.09 -2.55 -3.52
CA GLU A 144 -9.62 -2.29 -2.14
C GLU A 144 -10.16 -0.97 -1.59
N HIS A 145 -10.36 0.04 -2.44
CA HIS A 145 -10.78 1.40 -2.06
C HIS A 145 -12.23 1.68 -2.46
N LYS A 146 -13.17 0.97 -1.83
CA LYS A 146 -14.61 1.06 -2.13
C LYS A 146 -15.17 2.49 -2.07
N VAL A 147 -14.67 3.31 -1.16
CA VAL A 147 -15.08 4.73 -1.04
C VAL A 147 -14.79 5.50 -2.32
N VAL A 148 -13.61 5.29 -2.93
CA VAL A 148 -13.23 5.96 -4.19
C VAL A 148 -14.07 5.44 -5.34
N LEU A 149 -14.34 4.13 -5.37
CA LEU A 149 -15.25 3.54 -6.33
C LEU A 149 -16.64 4.16 -6.25
N ASP A 150 -17.22 4.31 -5.05
CA ASP A 150 -18.54 4.90 -4.88
C ASP A 150 -18.57 6.38 -5.30
N ILE A 151 -17.51 7.15 -4.99
CA ILE A 151 -17.35 8.52 -5.49
C ILE A 151 -17.38 8.53 -7.01
N PHE A 152 -16.62 7.66 -7.68
CA PHE A 152 -16.57 7.62 -9.14
C PHE A 152 -17.90 7.17 -9.74
N ARG A 153 -18.57 6.16 -9.17
CA ARG A 153 -19.89 5.70 -9.63
C ARG A 153 -20.93 6.83 -9.60
N ASN A 154 -20.86 7.70 -8.58
CA ASN A 154 -21.75 8.85 -8.44
C ASN A 154 -21.53 9.95 -9.51
N TYR A 155 -20.55 9.81 -10.39
CA TYR A 155 -20.37 10.74 -11.51
C TYR A 155 -21.33 10.46 -12.67
N TRP A 156 -21.89 9.26 -12.76
CA TRP A 156 -22.91 8.87 -13.72
C TRP A 156 -24.32 9.09 -13.16
N SER A 157 -25.30 9.29 -14.05
CA SER A 157 -26.71 9.47 -13.66
C SER A 157 -27.35 8.23 -13.04
N GLN A 158 -26.79 7.03 -13.27
CA GLN A 158 -27.27 5.77 -12.70
C GLN A 158 -26.14 4.98 -12.03
N PRO A 159 -25.68 5.39 -10.83
CA PRO A 159 -24.51 4.79 -10.16
C PRO A 159 -24.65 3.29 -9.90
N SER A 160 -25.87 2.81 -9.67
CA SER A 160 -26.18 1.40 -9.38
C SER A 160 -25.81 0.46 -10.54
N LYS A 161 -25.78 0.95 -11.78
CA LYS A 161 -25.42 0.16 -12.97
C LYS A 161 -23.93 0.20 -13.29
N ILE A 162 -23.17 1.08 -12.63
CA ILE A 162 -21.75 1.24 -12.87
C ILE A 162 -20.99 0.29 -11.94
N ASP A 163 -20.25 -0.65 -12.51
CA ASP A 163 -19.33 -1.51 -11.79
C ASP A 163 -17.87 -1.03 -11.95
N ILE A 164 -16.93 -1.78 -11.36
CA ILE A 164 -15.49 -1.46 -11.45
C ILE A 164 -15.03 -1.46 -12.91
N SER A 165 -15.47 -2.41 -13.73
CA SER A 165 -15.06 -2.53 -15.13
C SER A 165 -15.45 -1.29 -15.95
N HIS A 166 -16.65 -0.75 -15.72
CA HIS A 166 -17.10 0.48 -16.37
C HIS A 166 -16.21 1.67 -16.01
N VAL A 167 -15.90 1.84 -14.73
CA VAL A 167 -15.02 2.93 -14.25
C VAL A 167 -13.61 2.80 -14.82
N VAL A 168 -13.03 1.59 -14.78
CA VAL A 168 -11.70 1.31 -15.33
C VAL A 168 -11.64 1.57 -16.83
N THR A 169 -12.70 1.19 -17.57
CA THR A 169 -12.81 1.43 -19.00
C THR A 169 -12.85 2.93 -19.30
N GLU A 170 -13.64 3.71 -18.55
CA GLU A 170 -13.69 5.16 -18.74
C GLU A 170 -12.34 5.81 -18.46
N ILE A 171 -11.65 5.41 -17.40
CA ILE A 171 -10.31 5.90 -17.05
C ILE A 171 -9.30 5.57 -18.14
N LYS A 172 -9.31 4.33 -18.66
CA LYS A 172 -8.43 3.90 -19.75
C LYS A 172 -8.68 4.73 -21.01
N CYS A 173 -9.94 4.94 -21.38
CA CYS A 173 -10.33 5.78 -22.50
C CYS A 173 -9.91 7.25 -22.27
N PHE A 174 -10.03 7.75 -21.04
CA PHE A 174 -9.63 9.10 -20.70
C PHE A 174 -8.12 9.30 -20.80
N HIS A 175 -7.31 8.37 -20.25
CA HIS A 175 -5.87 8.43 -20.41
C HIS A 175 -5.46 8.37 -21.88
N LYS A 176 -6.09 7.52 -22.70
CA LYS A 176 -5.82 7.46 -24.14
C LYS A 176 -6.11 8.82 -24.80
N TRP A 177 -7.28 9.39 -24.53
CA TRP A 177 -7.69 10.70 -25.04
C TRP A 177 -6.70 11.80 -24.63
N LEU A 178 -6.25 11.79 -23.36
CA LEU A 178 -5.25 12.71 -22.87
C LEU A 178 -3.96 12.58 -23.68
N SER A 179 -3.40 11.37 -23.79
CA SER A 179 -2.18 11.13 -24.56
C SER A 179 -2.23 11.62 -26.02
N GLU A 180 -3.40 11.59 -26.65
CA GLU A 180 -3.58 12.03 -28.03
C GLU A 180 -3.67 13.56 -28.19
N ARG A 181 -4.05 14.31 -27.15
CA ARG A 181 -4.39 15.74 -27.24
C ARG A 181 -3.55 16.70 -26.39
N ILE A 182 -2.54 16.22 -25.67
CA ILE A 182 -1.70 17.08 -24.80
C ILE A 182 -0.76 17.99 -25.58
N HIS A 183 -0.55 17.73 -26.86
CA HIS A 183 0.16 18.68 -27.71
C HIS A 183 -0.57 20.03 -27.84
N ASP A 184 -1.85 20.11 -27.46
CA ASP A 184 -2.70 21.31 -27.55
C ASP A 184 -3.01 21.95 -26.18
N ALA A 185 -2.44 21.45 -25.08
CA ALA A 185 -2.68 22.02 -23.76
C ALA A 185 -1.86 23.31 -23.60
N HIS A 186 -2.52 24.47 -23.74
CA HIS A 186 -1.97 25.77 -23.39
C HIS A 186 -1.54 25.74 -21.93
N VAL A 187 -0.24 25.87 -21.69
CA VAL A 187 0.24 26.02 -20.34
C VAL A 187 0.05 27.47 -19.91
N VAL A 188 -0.73 27.66 -18.85
CA VAL A 188 -0.90 28.96 -18.21
C VAL A 188 -0.43 28.86 -16.76
N GLY A 189 0.88 28.97 -16.55
CA GLY A 189 1.47 29.15 -15.22
C GLY A 189 1.39 27.92 -14.28
N ASP A 190 0.98 28.18 -13.02
CA ASP A 190 1.07 27.25 -11.88
C ASP A 190 -0.16 26.34 -11.70
N TYR A 191 -1.20 26.50 -12.53
CA TYR A 191 -2.46 25.78 -12.43
C TYR A 191 -2.77 25.00 -13.72
N VAL A 192 -3.62 23.98 -13.60
CA VAL A 192 -4.09 23.21 -14.76
C VAL A 192 -5.37 23.80 -15.31
N GLU A 193 -5.40 24.10 -16.60
CA GLU A 193 -6.59 24.62 -17.27
C GLU A 193 -7.15 23.61 -18.27
N TRP A 194 -8.47 23.47 -18.32
CA TRP A 194 -9.17 22.81 -19.43
C TRP A 194 -10.54 23.43 -19.69
N HIS A 195 -11.03 23.31 -20.91
CA HIS A 195 -12.39 23.74 -21.25
C HIS A 195 -13.41 22.67 -20.85
N GLN A 196 -14.51 23.07 -20.24
CA GLN A 196 -15.58 22.16 -19.81
C GLN A 196 -16.07 21.26 -20.96
N ASP A 197 -16.19 21.83 -22.16
CA ASP A 197 -16.72 21.16 -23.35
C ASP A 197 -15.74 20.15 -23.98
N THR A 198 -14.46 20.20 -23.61
CA THR A 198 -13.45 19.26 -24.15
C THR A 198 -13.53 17.88 -23.51
N LEU A 199 -14.10 17.80 -22.31
CA LEU A 199 -14.21 16.57 -21.52
C LEU A 199 -15.66 16.16 -21.36
N THR A 200 -15.92 14.85 -21.29
CA THR A 200 -17.24 14.36 -20.91
C THR A 200 -17.58 14.81 -19.47
N PRO A 201 -18.87 14.89 -19.08
CA PRO A 201 -19.25 15.26 -17.71
C PRO A 201 -18.57 14.42 -16.63
N VAL A 202 -18.37 13.13 -16.90
CA VAL A 202 -17.66 12.20 -16.02
C VAL A 202 -16.17 12.55 -15.94
N ARG A 203 -15.50 12.78 -17.07
CA ARG A 203 -14.07 13.13 -17.11
C ARG A 203 -13.80 14.47 -16.43
N ASN A 204 -14.70 15.44 -16.57
CA ASN A 204 -14.63 16.69 -15.82
C ASN A 204 -14.61 16.43 -14.30
N LYS A 205 -15.52 15.59 -13.79
CA LYS A 205 -15.57 15.24 -12.36
C LYS A 205 -14.34 14.45 -11.89
N ILE A 206 -13.86 13.49 -12.68
CA ILE A 206 -12.62 12.75 -12.40
C ILE A 206 -11.42 13.70 -12.33
N SER A 207 -11.32 14.64 -13.27
CA SER A 207 -10.23 15.62 -13.31
C SER A 207 -10.24 16.52 -12.08
N LYS A 208 -11.42 17.05 -11.71
CA LYS A 208 -11.62 17.81 -10.46
C LYS A 208 -11.18 17.02 -9.23
N TYR A 209 -11.62 15.76 -9.12
CA TYR A 209 -11.28 14.89 -7.99
C TYR A 209 -9.77 14.72 -7.86
N ILE A 210 -9.11 14.36 -8.96
CA ILE A 210 -7.68 14.11 -8.98
C ILE A 210 -6.89 15.39 -8.63
N CYS A 211 -7.25 16.53 -9.21
CA CYS A 211 -6.59 17.79 -8.86
C CYS A 211 -6.76 18.17 -7.38
N LYS A 212 -7.96 17.98 -6.83
CA LYS A 212 -8.23 18.22 -5.39
C LYS A 212 -7.43 17.29 -4.49
N ASP A 213 -7.39 16.00 -4.82
CA ASP A 213 -6.69 14.98 -4.05
C ASP A 213 -5.17 15.24 -4.02
N LEU A 214 -4.61 15.75 -5.12
CA LEU A 214 -3.20 16.14 -5.21
C LEU A 214 -2.89 17.56 -4.70
N ASN A 215 -3.90 18.32 -4.27
CA ASN A 215 -3.78 19.74 -3.93
C ASN A 215 -3.11 20.56 -5.06
N ILE A 216 -3.62 20.38 -6.27
CA ILE A 216 -3.21 21.11 -7.47
C ILE A 216 -4.33 22.07 -7.84
N GLU A 217 -3.97 23.35 -7.99
CA GLU A 217 -4.89 24.37 -8.45
C GLU A 217 -5.30 24.10 -9.91
N TYR A 218 -6.57 24.28 -10.20
CA TYR A 218 -7.10 24.05 -11.53
C TYR A 218 -8.20 25.06 -11.88
N ARG A 219 -8.35 25.34 -13.17
CA ARG A 219 -9.36 26.22 -13.73
C ARG A 219 -10.12 25.51 -14.83
N ILE A 220 -11.44 25.68 -14.83
CA ILE A 220 -12.31 25.15 -15.87
C ILE A 220 -12.89 26.32 -16.64
N VAL A 221 -12.53 26.41 -17.91
CA VAL A 221 -13.02 27.48 -18.80
C VAL A 221 -14.38 27.07 -19.34
N GLY A 222 -15.36 27.96 -19.20
CA GLY A 222 -16.76 27.71 -19.59
C GLY A 222 -17.64 27.15 -18.47
N GLU A 223 -17.11 26.98 -17.26
CA GLU A 223 -17.93 26.73 -16.07
C GLU A 223 -18.55 28.06 -15.62
N GLU A 224 -19.87 28.23 -15.80
CA GLU A 224 -20.59 29.33 -15.19
C GLU A 224 -20.38 29.24 -13.67
N ILE A 225 -19.82 30.30 -13.10
CA ILE A 225 -19.75 30.44 -11.65
C ILE A 225 -21.20 30.54 -11.21
N GLU A 226 -21.73 29.50 -10.57
CA GLU A 226 -22.93 29.60 -9.76
C GLU A 226 -22.62 30.59 -8.63
N THR A 227 -22.74 31.89 -8.92
CA THR A 227 -23.00 32.89 -7.91
C THR A 227 -24.30 32.46 -7.27
N THR A 228 -24.20 31.88 -6.08
CA THR A 228 -25.29 31.80 -5.12
C THR A 228 -25.64 33.24 -4.73
N THR A 229 -26.32 33.95 -5.62
CA THR A 229 -27.12 35.12 -5.27
C THR A 229 -28.22 34.59 -4.37
N GLY A 230 -28.01 34.74 -3.05
CA GLY A 230 -29.12 34.75 -2.12
C GLY A 230 -30.11 35.80 -2.62
N GLU A 231 -31.26 35.34 -3.09
CA GLU A 231 -32.44 36.16 -3.28
C GLU A 231 -32.71 36.90 -1.96
N VAL A 232 -32.35 38.18 -1.92
CA VAL A 232 -32.98 39.12 -1.01
C VAL A 232 -34.14 39.70 -1.80
N THR A 233 -35.30 39.09 -1.62
CA THR A 233 -36.61 39.63 -1.98
C THR A 233 -36.74 41.02 -1.36
N GLN A 234 -36.61 42.08 -2.17
CA GLN A 234 -37.12 43.40 -1.83
C GLN A 234 -38.41 43.63 -2.61
N THR A 235 -39.52 43.32 -1.94
CA THR A 235 -40.84 43.86 -2.26
C THR A 235 -40.81 45.37 -2.03
N ASN A 236 -40.77 46.16 -3.10
CA ASN A 236 -41.19 47.55 -3.03
C ASN A 236 -42.63 47.64 -3.53
N THR A 237 -43.52 47.67 -2.54
CA THR A 237 -44.93 48.01 -2.66
C THR A 237 -45.07 49.42 -3.25
N ILE A 238 -45.76 49.52 -4.38
CA ILE A 238 -46.29 50.79 -4.87
C ILE A 238 -47.52 51.10 -4.01
N THR A 239 -47.46 52.17 -3.24
CA THR A 239 -48.65 52.89 -2.75
C THR A 239 -48.59 54.30 -3.30
N GLY A 240 -49.51 54.60 -4.22
CA GLY A 240 -49.84 55.96 -4.60
C GLY A 240 -50.71 56.64 -3.54
N ASP A 241 -50.62 57.97 -3.50
CA ASP A 241 -51.74 58.94 -3.47
C ASP A 241 -51.23 60.27 -2.87
N VAL A 242 -51.08 61.30 -3.71
CA VAL A 242 -51.94 62.50 -3.86
C VAL A 242 -51.41 63.32 -5.04
#